data_AF-A0A9D4QTV7-F1
#
_entry.id   AF-A0A9D4QTV7-F1
#
_cell.length_a   1.000
_cell.length_b   1.000
_cell.length_c   1.000
_cell.angle_alpha   90.00
_cell.angle_beta   90.00
_cell.angle_gamma   90.00
#
_symmetry.space_group_name_H-M   'P 1'
#
loop_
_entity.id
_entity.type
_entity.pdbx_description
1 polymer ?
#
loop_
_entity_poly.entity_id
_entity_poly.type
_entity_poly.pdbx_seq_one_letter_code
_entity_poly.pdbx_strand_id
1 'polypeptide(L)' 'MGMLRRVYPSARASDIYLGENTCLGVDTWYYVMFQQGLRECLTSETVTSSMTCQLSV' A
#
# COMPACT_ATOMS: atom_id res chain seq x y z
N MET A 1 13.78 -15.82 7.20
CA MET A 1 12.98 -15.16 8.25
C MET A 1 12.97 -13.69 7.89
N GLY A 2 11.79 -13.11 7.64
CA GLY A 2 11.71 -11.75 7.10
C GLY A 2 12.07 -10.66 8.14
N MET A 3 12.31 -9.45 7.65
CA MET A 3 12.78 -8.31 8.45
C MET A 3 11.79 -7.94 9.53
N LEU A 4 10.48 -8.02 9.23
CA LEU A 4 9.43 -7.65 10.17
C LEU A 4 9.50 -8.49 11.45
N ARG A 5 9.59 -9.81 11.32
CA ARG A 5 9.69 -10.71 12.49
C ARG A 5 11.03 -10.63 13.21
N ARG A 6 12.06 -10.08 12.58
CA ARG A 6 13.38 -9.88 13.21
C ARG A 6 13.39 -8.65 14.12
N VAL A 7 12.68 -7.60 13.72
CA VAL A 7 12.58 -6.34 14.49
C VAL A 7 11.38 -6.37 15.44
N TYR A 8 10.26 -6.97 15.00
CA TYR A 8 8.99 -7.08 15.71
C TYR A 8 8.52 -8.55 15.71
N PRO A 9 8.98 -9.38 16.66
CA PRO A 9 8.80 -10.83 16.63
C PRO A 9 7.34 -11.32 16.61
N SER A 10 6.43 -10.50 17.14
CA SER A 10 5.01 -10.81 17.20
C SER A 10 4.21 -10.28 16.00
N ALA A 11 4.81 -9.45 15.15
CA ALA A 11 4.12 -8.88 14.00
C ALA A 11 4.04 -9.88 12.84
N ARG A 12 2.88 -9.90 12.16
CA ARG A 12 2.71 -10.65 10.90
C ARG A 12 2.57 -9.66 9.75
N ALA A 13 3.14 -10.01 8.61
CA ALA A 13 3.03 -9.21 7.39
C ALA A 13 1.55 -9.00 6.98
N SER A 14 0.72 -10.02 7.24
CA SER A 14 -0.73 -10.02 7.03
C SER A 14 -1.48 -9.00 7.86
N ASP A 15 -0.87 -8.46 8.91
CA ASP A 15 -1.50 -7.47 9.79
C ASP A 15 -1.17 -6.04 9.34
N ILE A 16 -0.33 -5.90 8.30
CA ILE A 16 0.05 -4.62 7.70
C ILE A 16 -0.66 -4.51 6.35
N TYR A 17 -1.46 -3.48 6.20
CA TYR A 17 -2.22 -3.23 4.97
C TYR A 17 -2.17 -1.77 4.55
N LEU A 18 -2.34 -1.52 3.26
CA LEU A 18 -2.44 -0.19 2.68
C LEU A 18 -3.89 0.15 2.37
N GLY A 19 -4.46 1.15 3.06
CA GLY A 19 -5.83 1.60 2.84
C GLY A 19 -6.84 0.52 3.22
N GLU A 20 -7.23 -0.31 2.26
CA GLU A 20 -8.10 -1.47 2.49
C GLU A 20 -7.38 -2.68 3.08
N ASN A 21 -8.11 -3.47 3.87
CA ASN A 21 -7.63 -4.71 4.49
C ASN A 21 -7.28 -5.83 3.48
N THR A 22 -7.54 -5.62 2.19
CA THR A 22 -7.24 -6.56 1.10
C THR A 22 -5.82 -6.36 0.54
N CYS A 23 -5.24 -5.17 0.72
CA CYS A 23 -3.88 -4.86 0.27
C CYS A 23 -2.83 -5.20 1.34
N LEU A 24 -2.57 -6.50 1.49
CA LEU A 24 -1.67 -7.01 2.53
C LEU A 24 -0.19 -6.92 2.13
N GLY A 25 0.64 -6.59 3.11
CA GLY A 25 2.09 -6.57 2.97
C GLY A 25 2.69 -7.98 2.94
N VAL A 26 3.73 -8.15 2.13
CA VAL A 26 4.54 -9.37 2.06
C VAL A 26 5.89 -9.10 2.71
N ASP A 27 6.21 -9.87 3.76
CA ASP A 27 7.48 -9.73 4.49
C ASP A 27 8.62 -10.36 3.68
N THR A 28 9.61 -9.54 3.33
CA THR A 28 10.83 -9.95 2.64
C THR A 28 12.03 -9.90 3.59
N TRP A 29 13.23 -10.20 3.10
CA TRP A 29 14.44 -10.17 3.93
C TRP A 29 14.82 -8.79 4.47
N TYR A 30 14.40 -7.71 3.80
CA TYR A 30 14.85 -6.35 4.12
C TYR A 30 13.71 -5.37 4.39
N TYR A 31 12.51 -5.61 3.85
CA TYR A 31 11.37 -4.71 3.93
C TYR A 31 10.04 -5.46 3.80
N VAL A 32 8.94 -4.78 4.13
CA VAL A 32 7.59 -5.24 3.79
C VAL A 32 7.21 -4.62 2.46
N MET A 33 6.82 -5.45 1.50
CA MET A 33 6.49 -5.04 0.13
C MET A 33 5.00 -5.22 -0.13
N PHE A 34 4.38 -4.29 -0.84
CA PHE A 34 3.03 -4.43 -1.36
C PHE A 34 3.10 -4.68 -2.86
N GLN A 35 2.37 -5.69 -3.35
CA GLN A 35 2.38 -6.04 -4.77
C GLN A 35 1.34 -5.25 -5.56
N GLN A 36 0.26 -4.82 -4.90
CA GLN A 36 -0.82 -4.04 -5.49
C GLN A 36 -0.40 -2.58 -5.70
N GLY A 37 -0.93 -1.95 -6.73
CA GLY A 37 -0.67 -0.54 -7.01
C GLY A 37 -1.32 0.38 -5.97
N LEU A 38 -0.73 1.55 -5.71
CA LEU A 38 -1.29 2.53 -4.76
C LEU A 38 -2.73 2.93 -5.11
N ARG A 39 -3.04 3.06 -6.39
CA ARG A 39 -4.39 3.39 -6.89
C ARG A 39 -5.42 2.29 -6.58
N GLU A 40 -4.98 1.05 -6.50
CA GLU A 40 -5.85 -0.10 -6.21
C GLU A 40 -6.13 -0.21 -4.71
N CYS A 41 -5.19 0.23 -3.87
CA CYS A 41 -5.25 0.08 -2.41
C CYS A 41 -5.82 1.30 -1.68
N LEU A 42 -5.66 2.50 -2.23
CA LEU A 42 -6.08 3.74 -1.60
C LEU A 42 -7.47 4.14 -2.11
N THR A 43 -8.46 4.09 -1.22
CA THR A 43 -9.86 4.48 -1.51
C THR A 43 -10.10 5.98 -1.45
N SER A 44 -9.14 6.74 -0.90
CA SER A 44 -9.22 8.19 -0.68
C SER A 44 -8.31 8.93 -1.66
N GLU A 45 -8.83 9.23 -2.86
CA GLU A 45 -8.17 10.16 -3.77
C GLU A 45 -8.69 11.60 -3.56
N THR A 46 -8.00 12.39 -2.72
CA THR A 46 -8.12 13.85 -2.80
C THR A 46 -7.21 14.33 -3.91
N VAL A 47 -7.66 14.23 -5.17
CA VAL A 47 -6.96 14.89 -6.27
C VAL A 47 -7.31 16.37 -6.19
N THR A 48 -6.41 17.18 -5.64
CA THR A 48 -6.51 18.64 -5.71
C THR A 48 -6.40 19.04 -7.18
N SER A 49 -7.53 19.09 -7.87
CA SER A 49 -7.60 19.52 -9.26
C SER A 49 -7.42 21.04 -9.30
N SER A 50 -6.21 21.49 -9.59
CA SER A 50 -5.97 22.84 -10.12
C SER A 50 -5.63 22.81 -11.61
N MET A 51 -6.10 21.80 -12.35
CA MET A 51 -5.98 21.74 -13.81
C MET A 51 -7.21 21.07 -14.42
N THR A 52 -8.06 21.90 -15.02
CA THR A 52 -9.12 21.51 -15.94
C THR A 52 -8.54 20.78 -17.15
N CYS A 53 -8.78 19.48 -17.26
CA CYS A 53 -8.67 18.79 -18.54
C CYS A 53 -9.91 19.12 -19.37
N GLN A 54 -9.83 20.14 -20.25
CA GLN A 54 -10.81 20.30 -21.31
C GLN A 54 -10.52 19.23 -22.38
N LEU A 55 -11.40 18.24 -22.47
CA LEU A 55 -11.46 17.34 -23.61
C LEU A 55 -12.20 18.08 -24.73
N SER A 56 -11.46 18.61 -25.70
CA SER A 56 -12.04 19.13 -26.94
C SER A 56 -12.42 17.95 -27.82
N VAL A 57 -13.73 17.79 -28.08
CA VAL A 57 -14.26 16.95 -29.18
C VAL A 57 -14.53 17.85 -30.37
#